data_AF-A0A916EFJ2-F1
#
_entry.id   AF-A0A916EFJ2-F1
#
_cell.length_a   1.000
_cell.length_b   1.000
_cell.length_c   1.000
_cell.angle_alpha   90.00
_cell.angle_beta   90.00
_cell.angle_gamma   90.00
#
_symmetry.space_group_name_H-M   'P 1'
#
loop_
_entity.id
_entity.type
_entity.pdbx_description
1 polymer ?
#
loop_
_entity_poly.entity_id
_entity_poly.type
_entity_poly.pdbx_seq_one_letter_code
_entity_poly.pdbx_strand_id
1 'polypeptide(L)'
;MLMYEILTGFPPFHDRVHDCHLAIDIVSGIRPTIPPDLPDTLKYLMEQCWDNNPEARPTSAKLHEYFSENSGSKLHDFGDLLRNCNVTKSNMGSNQQSSYETIQDKLAISVESVTSDSSVV
;
A
#
# COMPACT_ATOMS: atom_id res chain seq x y z
N MET A 1 0.64 0.27 5.91
CA MET A 1 1.72 -0.21 5.00
C MET A 1 1.18 -0.63 3.64
N LEU A 2 0.15 -1.48 3.55
CA LEU A 2 -0.40 -1.91 2.24
C LEU A 2 -0.77 -0.75 1.29
N MET A 3 -1.40 0.32 1.82
CA MET A 3 -1.73 1.49 1.01
C MET A 3 -0.50 2.12 0.34
N TYR A 4 0.63 2.17 1.03
CA TYR A 4 1.89 2.67 0.45
C TYR A 4 2.34 1.83 -0.74
N GLU A 5 2.35 0.51 -0.58
CA GLU A 5 2.80 -0.40 -1.62
C GLU A 5 1.91 -0.33 -2.86
N ILE A 6 0.60 -0.22 -2.64
CA ILE A 6 -0.37 -0.06 -3.72
C ILE A 6 -0.15 1.26 -4.48
N LEU A 7 0.06 2.37 -3.78
CA LEU A 7 0.18 3.71 -4.38
C LEU A 7 1.57 4.00 -4.96
N THR A 8 2.63 3.38 -4.43
CA THR A 8 3.99 3.60 -4.92
C THR A 8 4.45 2.52 -5.90
N GLY A 9 3.84 1.33 -5.82
CA GLY A 9 4.33 0.13 -6.51
C GLY A 9 5.56 -0.49 -5.84
N PHE A 10 6.05 0.06 -4.73
CA PHE A 10 7.25 -0.39 -4.05
C PHE A 10 6.95 -0.87 -2.63
N PRO A 11 7.64 -1.92 -2.15
CA PRO A 11 7.63 -2.26 -0.74
C PRO A 11 8.06 -1.05 0.12
N PRO A 12 7.47 -0.85 1.30
CA PRO A 12 7.97 0.11 2.27
C PRO A 12 9.46 -0.13 2.58
N PHE A 13 10.26 0.93 2.55
CA PHE A 13 11.72 0.87 2.74
C PHE A 13 12.44 -0.04 1.72
N HIS A 14 12.00 -0.07 0.46
CA HIS A 14 12.62 -0.86 -0.62
C HIS A 14 14.11 -0.54 -0.87
N ASP A 15 14.57 0.61 -0.39
CA ASP A 15 15.95 1.10 -0.45
C ASP A 15 16.83 0.60 0.72
N ARG A 16 16.25 -0.18 1.66
CA ARG A 16 16.93 -0.67 2.86
C ARG A 16 16.82 -2.19 2.97
N VAL A 17 17.78 -2.80 3.67
CA VAL A 17 17.72 -4.21 4.03
C VAL A 17 16.64 -4.42 5.11
N HIS A 18 15.78 -5.42 4.92
CA HIS A 18 14.74 -5.80 5.90
C HIS A 18 15.31 -6.69 7.01
N ASP A 19 16.11 -6.10 7.90
CA ASP A 19 16.72 -6.76 9.05
C ASP A 19 16.20 -6.24 10.41
N CYS A 20 16.79 -6.71 11.51
CA CYS A 20 16.41 -6.29 12.85
C CYS A 20 16.69 -4.81 13.13
N HIS A 21 17.67 -4.20 12.47
CA HIS A 21 17.95 -2.76 12.62
C HIS A 21 16.80 -1.94 12.04
N LEU A 22 16.31 -2.31 10.85
CA LEU A 22 15.13 -1.65 10.28
C LEU A 22 13.90 -1.81 11.19
N ALA A 23 13.69 -2.99 11.77
CA ALA A 23 12.59 -3.21 12.71
C ALA A 23 12.69 -2.28 13.94
N ILE A 24 13.88 -2.12 14.52
CA ILE A 24 14.14 -1.20 15.63
C ILE A 24 13.85 0.25 15.23
N ASP A 25 14.28 0.67 14.05
CA ASP A 25 14.02 2.02 13.58
C ASP A 25 12.52 2.28 13.42
N ILE A 26 11.75 1.31 12.89
CA ILE A 26 10.30 1.44 12.70
C ILE A 26 9.59 1.59 14.04
N VAL A 27 10.00 0.80 15.04
CA VAL A 27 9.51 0.92 16.42
C VAL A 27 9.91 2.27 17.02
N SER A 28 11.08 2.78 16.66
CA SER A 28 11.58 4.11 17.04
C SER A 28 10.90 5.26 16.29
N GLY A 29 10.01 4.96 15.34
CA GLY A 29 9.12 5.93 14.71
C GLY A 29 9.47 6.32 13.28
N ILE A 30 10.47 5.71 12.63
CA ILE A 30 10.68 5.99 11.20
C ILE A 30 9.47 5.50 10.39
N ARG A 31 9.15 6.22 9.32
CA ARG A 31 8.08 5.87 8.38
C ARG A 31 8.56 6.02 6.94
N PRO A 32 7.96 5.30 5.98
CA PRO A 32 8.27 5.49 4.57
C PRO A 32 8.00 6.94 4.15
N THR A 33 8.85 7.48 3.29
CA THR A 33 8.62 8.83 2.72
C THR A 33 7.45 8.77 1.75
N ILE A 34 6.41 9.55 2.02
CA ILE A 34 5.21 9.62 1.19
C ILE A 34 5.49 10.51 -0.03
N PRO A 35 5.23 10.04 -1.26
CA PRO A 35 5.42 10.86 -2.45
C PRO A 35 4.56 12.14 -2.42
N PRO A 36 5.11 13.31 -2.79
CA PRO A 36 4.42 14.59 -2.68
C PRO A 36 3.26 14.75 -3.67
N ASP A 37 3.25 13.97 -4.74
CA ASP A 37 2.23 13.91 -5.80
C ASP A 37 0.95 13.18 -5.39
N LEU A 38 0.94 12.51 -4.23
CA LEU A 38 -0.28 11.91 -3.70
C LEU A 38 -1.27 12.99 -3.18
N PRO A 39 -2.58 12.82 -3.36
CA PRO A 39 -3.61 13.63 -2.72
C PRO A 39 -3.43 13.65 -1.21
N ASP A 40 -3.54 14.84 -0.60
CA ASP A 40 -3.31 15.03 0.84
C ASP A 40 -4.24 14.16 1.70
N THR A 41 -5.45 13.94 1.20
CA THR A 41 -6.43 12.98 1.73
C THR A 41 -5.83 11.58 1.95
N LEU A 42 -5.09 11.04 0.97
CA LEU A 42 -4.45 9.73 1.08
C LEU A 42 -3.19 9.78 1.95
N LYS A 43 -2.40 10.85 1.85
CA LYS A 43 -1.23 11.04 2.73
C LYS A 43 -1.63 11.00 4.19
N TYR A 44 -2.64 11.81 4.56
CA TYR A 44 -3.21 11.86 5.90
C TYR A 44 -3.71 10.49 6.35
N LEU A 45 -4.46 9.78 5.50
CA LEU A 45 -4.99 8.46 5.84
C LEU A 45 -3.88 7.44 6.09
N MET A 46 -2.84 7.43 5.25
CA MET A 46 -1.68 6.57 5.46
C MET A 46 -0.98 6.87 6.78
N GLU A 47 -0.73 8.16 7.07
CA GLU A 47 -0.15 8.65 8.32
C GLU A 47 -0.91 8.16 9.55
N GLN A 48 -2.24 8.28 9.55
CA GLN A 48 -3.07 7.79 10.63
C GLN A 48 -3.00 6.26 10.80
N CYS A 49 -2.97 5.50 9.70
CA CYS A 49 -2.91 4.03 9.76
C CYS A 49 -1.63 3.48 10.41
N TRP A 50 -0.54 4.24 10.41
CA TRP A 50 0.73 3.83 11.00
C TRP A 50 1.24 4.80 12.06
N ASP A 51 0.34 5.48 12.76
CA ASP A 51 0.70 6.37 13.86
C ASP A 51 1.54 5.63 14.93
N ASN A 52 2.49 6.33 15.55
CA ASN A 52 3.30 5.79 16.65
C ASN A 52 2.44 5.47 17.87
N ASN A 53 1.41 6.26 18.13
CA ASN A 53 0.40 5.98 19.13
C ASN A 53 -0.62 4.97 18.58
N PRO A 54 -0.72 3.75 19.13
CA PRO A 54 -1.68 2.75 18.66
C PRO A 54 -3.14 3.23 18.76
N GLU A 55 -3.46 4.05 19.76
CA GLU A 55 -4.82 4.57 20.00
C GLU A 55 -5.25 5.62 18.96
N ALA A 56 -4.29 6.26 18.28
CA ALA A 56 -4.57 7.19 17.20
C ALA A 56 -4.91 6.48 15.88
N ARG A 57 -4.63 5.17 15.78
CA ARG A 57 -4.84 4.42 14.54
C ARG A 57 -6.34 4.22 14.31
N PRO A 58 -6.83 4.43 13.07
CA PRO A 58 -8.23 4.17 12.75
C PRO A 58 -8.51 2.67 12.83
N THR A 59 -9.70 2.33 13.31
CA THR A 59 -10.21 0.95 13.24
C THR A 59 -10.53 0.59 11.80
N SER A 60 -10.56 -0.71 11.50
CA SER A 60 -11.00 -1.19 10.18
C SER A 60 -12.41 -0.70 9.83
N ALA A 61 -13.30 -0.61 10.82
CA ALA A 61 -14.65 -0.06 10.65
C ALA A 61 -14.62 1.41 10.21
N LYS A 62 -13.81 2.26 10.86
CA LYS A 62 -13.64 3.67 10.45
C LYS A 62 -13.04 3.81 9.06
N LEU A 63 -12.10 2.95 8.70
CA LEU A 63 -11.53 2.91 7.34
C LEU A 63 -12.58 2.50 6.32
N HIS A 64 -13.37 1.48 6.60
CA HIS A 64 -14.45 1.04 5.73
C HIS A 64 -15.49 2.13 5.53
N GLU A 65 -15.95 2.76 6.62
CA GLU A 65 -16.86 3.91 6.59
C GLU A 65 -16.29 5.02 5.72
N TYR A 66 -15.03 5.42 5.98
CA TYR A 66 -14.33 6.43 5.20
C TYR A 66 -14.32 6.12 3.70
N PHE A 67 -13.99 4.90 3.29
CA PHE A 67 -13.99 4.55 1.87
C PHE A 67 -15.41 4.44 1.29
N SER A 68 -16.39 3.98 2.09
CA SER A 68 -17.78 3.81 1.66
C SER A 68 -18.53 5.14 1.50
N GLU A 69 -18.31 6.11 2.38
CA GLU A 69 -18.97 7.43 2.34
C GLU A 69 -18.38 8.32 1.25
N ASN A 70 -17.09 8.14 0.94
CA ASN A 70 -16.40 8.90 -0.08
C ASN A 70 -16.43 8.22 -1.47
N SER A 71 -17.18 7.11 -1.62
CA SER A 71 -17.34 6.34 -2.87
C SER A 71 -17.80 7.18 -4.07
N GLY A 72 -18.55 8.27 -3.82
CA GLY A 72 -19.14 9.09 -4.87
C GLY A 72 -18.26 10.24 -5.39
N SER A 73 -17.19 10.64 -4.67
CA SER A 73 -16.40 11.84 -5.04
C SER A 73 -14.89 11.76 -4.79
N LYS A 74 -14.39 10.94 -3.85
CA LYS A 74 -12.93 10.78 -3.62
C LYS A 74 -12.39 9.41 -4.05
N LEU A 75 -13.27 8.43 -4.30
CA LEU A 75 -12.86 7.15 -4.89
C LEU A 75 -12.42 7.32 -6.36
N HIS A 76 -12.88 8.37 -7.03
CA HIS A 76 -12.35 8.79 -8.32
C HIS A 76 -10.86 9.13 -8.20
N ASP A 77 -10.44 9.83 -7.14
CA ASP A 77 -9.01 10.12 -6.90
C ASP A 77 -8.19 8.85 -6.66
N PHE A 78 -8.70 7.88 -5.89
CA PHE A 78 -7.96 6.62 -5.68
C PHE A 78 -7.88 5.80 -6.96
N GLY A 79 -8.97 5.72 -7.74
CA GLY A 79 -9.00 5.06 -9.04
C GLY A 79 -8.08 5.73 -10.08
N ASP A 80 -8.10 7.06 -10.14
CA ASP A 80 -7.21 7.86 -10.99
C ASP A 80 -5.75 7.73 -10.56
N LEU A 81 -5.49 7.66 -9.26
CA LEU A 81 -4.14 7.50 -8.77
C LEU A 81 -3.60 6.11 -9.06
N LEU A 82 -4.39 5.05 -8.84
CA LEU A 82 -4.02 3.70 -9.28
C LEU A 82 -3.79 3.64 -10.79
N ARG A 83 -4.59 4.37 -11.58
CA ARG A 83 -4.41 4.49 -13.03
C ARG A 83 -3.10 5.20 -13.36
N ASN A 84 -2.74 6.26 -12.64
CA ASN A 84 -1.46 6.97 -12.80
C ASN A 84 -0.26 6.12 -12.34
N CYS A 85 -0.38 5.35 -11.27
CA CYS A 85 0.63 4.37 -10.83
C CYS A 85 0.89 3.32 -11.91
N ASN A 86 -0.13 2.93 -12.68
CA ASN A 86 0.05 2.02 -13.82
C ASN A 86 0.72 2.71 -15.02
N VAL A 87 0.48 4.01 -15.24
CA VAL A 87 1.16 4.81 -16.28
C VAL A 87 2.63 5.05 -15.94
N THR A 88 2.99 5.26 -14.67
CA THR A 88 4.40 5.35 -14.24
C THR A 88 5.11 4.00 -14.28
N LYS A 89 4.43 2.86 -14.03
CA LYS A 89 4.98 1.51 -14.29
C LYS A 89 5.42 1.31 -15.74
N SER A 90 4.62 1.74 -16.73
CA SER A 90 5.00 1.64 -18.15
C SER A 90 6.20 2.50 -18.57
N ASN A 91 6.62 3.43 -17.71
CA ASN A 91 7.78 4.30 -17.92
C ASN A 91 8.99 3.94 -17.01
N MET A 92 8.92 2.85 -16.23
CA MET A 92 10.05 2.37 -15.42
C MET A 92 11.11 1.71 -16.31
N GLY A 93 12.39 1.96 -16.00
CA GLY A 93 13.52 1.32 -16.69
C GLY A 93 13.51 -0.21 -16.50
N SER A 94 14.00 -0.93 -17.51
CA SER A 94 13.94 -2.40 -17.65
C SER A 94 14.35 -3.22 -16.41
N ASN A 95 15.23 -2.69 -15.56
CA ASN A 95 15.71 -3.38 -14.37
C ASN A 95 14.71 -3.34 -13.20
N GLN A 96 13.84 -2.34 -13.13
CA GLN A 96 12.81 -2.23 -12.08
C GLN A 96 11.55 -3.03 -12.44
N GLN A 97 11.26 -3.18 -13.75
CA GLN A 97 10.15 -3.99 -14.27
C GLN A 97 10.27 -5.47 -13.84
N SER A 98 11.47 -6.05 -13.95
CA SER A 98 11.72 -7.47 -13.61
C SER A 98 11.53 -7.78 -12.12
N SER A 99 11.87 -6.83 -11.23
CA SER A 99 11.67 -7.00 -9.78
C SER A 99 10.19 -6.92 -9.41
N TYR A 100 9.38 -6.14 -10.13
CA TYR A 100 7.95 -5.97 -9.87
C TYR A 100 7.13 -7.17 -10.36
N GLU A 101 7.42 -7.69 -11.56
CA GLU A 101 6.75 -8.90 -12.11
C GLU A 101 6.98 -10.11 -11.19
N THR A 102 8.20 -10.27 -10.66
CA THR A 102 8.54 -11.34 -9.70
C THR A 102 7.75 -11.25 -8.38
N ILE A 103 7.38 -10.02 -7.96
CA ILE A 103 6.58 -9.80 -6.75
C ILE A 103 5.10 -10.03 -7.03
N GLN A 104 4.58 -9.58 -8.18
CA GLN A 104 3.20 -9.82 -8.60
C GLN A 104 2.90 -11.31 -8.76
N ASP A 105 3.83 -12.10 -9.31
CA ASP A 105 3.68 -13.56 -9.40
C ASP A 105 3.60 -14.22 -8.01
N LYS A 106 4.38 -13.73 -7.03
CA LYS A 106 4.32 -14.23 -5.64
C LYS A 106 3.02 -13.88 -4.93
N LEU A 107 2.45 -12.71 -5.22
CA LEU A 107 1.15 -12.29 -4.73
C LEU A 107 0.01 -13.06 -5.42
N ALA A 108 0.07 -13.28 -6.73
CA ALA A 108 -0.93 -14.04 -7.48
C ALA A 108 -1.04 -15.50 -6.98
N ILE A 109 0.09 -16.15 -6.70
CA ILE A 109 0.13 -17.51 -6.13
C ILE A 109 -0.52 -17.56 -4.73
N SER A 110 -0.41 -16.49 -3.94
CA SER A 110 -1.03 -16.44 -2.61
C SER A 110 -2.55 -16.27 -2.67
N VAL A 111 -3.09 -15.56 -3.66
CA VAL A 111 -4.55 -15.34 -3.80
C VAL A 111 -5.27 -16.61 -4.27
N GLU A 112 -4.67 -17.41 -5.16
CA GLU A 112 -5.25 -18.68 -5.62
C GLU A 112 -5.40 -19.72 -4.50
N SER A 113 -4.51 -19.70 -3.50
CA SER A 113 -4.57 -20.60 -2.34
C SER A 113 -5.73 -20.30 -1.38
N VAL A 114 -6.29 -19.09 -1.41
CA VAL A 114 -7.42 -18.68 -0.56
C VAL A 114 -8.77 -19.00 -1.20
N THR A 115 -8.84 -19.13 -2.53
CA THR A 115 -10.09 -19.41 -3.25
C THR A 115 -10.44 -20.89 -3.38
N SER A 116 -9.58 -21.81 -2.93
CA SER A 116 -9.81 -23.25 -3.05
C SER A 116 -10.70 -23.86 -1.95
N ASP A 117 -11.12 -23.11 -0.93
CA ASP A 117 -11.81 -23.67 0.24
C ASP A 117 -13.29 -23.22 0.39
N SER A 118 -13.98 -23.01 -0.73
CA SER A 118 -15.45 -22.82 -0.74
C SER A 118 -16.19 -23.79 -1.66
N SER A 119 -15.68 -25.01 -1.80
CA SER A 119 -16.40 -26.07 -2.50
C SER A 119 -16.18 -27.44 -1.88
N VAL A 120 -16.62 -27.67 -0.64
CA VAL A 120 -16.99 -29.02 -0.16
C VAL A 120 -18.10 -28.91 0.92
N VAL A 121 -19.30 -29.35 0.52
CA VAL A 121 -20.49 -29.84 1.27
C VAL A 121 -21.06 -29.08 2.48
#